data_AF-A0A0F3IGM1-F1
#
_entry.id   AF-A0A0F3IGM1-F1
#
_cell.length_a   1.000
_cell.length_b   1.000
_cell.length_c   1.000
_cell.angle_alpha   90.00
_cell.angle_beta   90.00
_cell.angle_gamma   90.00
#
_symmetry.space_group_name_H-M   'P 1'
#
loop_
_entity.id
_entity.type
_entity.pdbx_description
1 polymer ?
#
loop_
_entity_poly.entity_id
_entity_poly.type
_entity_poly.pdbx_seq_one_letter_code
_entity_poly.pdbx_strand_id
1 'polypeptide(L)'
;MTQTQTAKDAVLNINGLDVSSTSNTINSALKGVTFNLQQAQVGKTVTINVNRQSEELTTAINSFVEKYNALVANVKSSTSYDATTKTAGILMGESVVQSGMVQIRSMLTNSLNSASGISTLSDVGISIQKDGSLKFDADKFAKAQNTDIDSVTALFSVLGRTSDSKVQYISSSKETMAGSYAVNITQAATQASLETSALSFPLTVDGTNNSLVVKVNGLKSGTIALTQKNL
;
A
#
# COMPACT_ATOMS: atom_id res chain seq x y z
N MET A 1 11.38 15.31 49.00
CA MET A 1 10.58 15.33 47.76
C MET A 1 9.87 13.99 47.66
N THR A 2 8.55 13.95 47.70
CA THR A 2 7.76 12.70 47.58
C THR A 2 7.20 12.60 46.16
N GLN A 3 7.48 11.48 45.49
CA GLN A 3 6.98 11.21 44.14
C GLN A 3 5.48 10.95 44.18
N THR A 4 4.68 11.80 43.51
CA THR A 4 3.22 11.70 43.47
C THR A 4 2.72 10.71 42.40
N GLN A 5 3.51 10.46 41.36
CA GLN A 5 3.19 9.51 40.29
C GLN A 5 4.45 8.90 39.70
N THR A 6 4.47 7.57 39.56
CA THR A 6 5.55 6.83 38.91
C THR A 6 5.30 6.78 37.40
N ALA A 7 6.31 7.15 36.61
CA ALA A 7 6.27 6.92 35.17
C ALA A 7 6.19 5.41 34.91
N LYS A 8 5.23 5.00 34.08
CA LYS A 8 5.02 3.60 33.70
C LYS A 8 4.90 3.53 32.19
N ASP A 9 5.54 2.54 31.61
CA ASP A 9 5.38 2.22 30.21
C ASP A 9 3.99 1.64 29.96
N ALA A 10 3.46 1.92 28.77
CA ALA A 10 2.29 1.24 28.25
C ALA A 10 2.65 -0.21 27.92
N VAL A 11 1.77 -1.14 28.29
CA VAL A 11 1.90 -2.57 27.99
C VAL A 11 0.61 -3.06 27.34
N LEU A 12 0.76 -3.78 26.23
CA LEU A 12 -0.32 -4.39 25.46
C LEU A 12 0.09 -5.80 25.05
N ASN A 13 -0.90 -6.67 24.95
CA ASN A 13 -0.74 -8.00 24.39
C ASN A 13 -1.47 -8.05 23.04
N ILE A 14 -0.74 -8.29 21.95
CA ILE A 14 -1.28 -8.44 20.60
C ILE A 14 -1.14 -9.91 20.21
N ASN A 15 -2.24 -10.66 20.18
CA ASN A 15 -2.26 -12.08 19.80
C ASN A 15 -1.21 -12.92 20.56
N GLY A 16 -0.99 -12.65 21.85
CA GLY A 16 -0.01 -13.35 22.68
C GLY A 16 1.38 -12.71 22.74
N LEU A 17 1.66 -11.68 21.94
CA LEU A 17 2.92 -10.95 21.98
C LEU A 17 2.81 -9.70 22.87
N ASP A 18 3.64 -9.63 23.90
CA ASP A 18 3.74 -8.46 24.75
C ASP A 18 4.55 -7.36 24.06
N VAL A 19 3.96 -6.17 23.98
CA VAL A 19 4.59 -4.97 23.44
C VAL A 19 4.57 -3.90 24.53
N SER A 20 5.75 -3.35 24.82
CA SER A 20 5.91 -2.22 25.74
C SER A 20 6.27 -0.95 24.99
N SER A 21 5.75 0.19 25.43
CA SER A 21 6.04 1.50 24.85
C SER A 21 6.12 2.58 25.91
N THR A 22 7.03 3.52 25.75
CA THR A 22 7.13 4.72 26.62
C THR A 22 6.00 5.73 26.36
N SER A 23 5.20 5.53 25.30
CA SER A 23 4.07 6.37 24.91
C SER A 23 2.78 5.56 24.74
N ASN A 24 1.65 6.19 25.01
CA ASN A 24 0.31 5.67 24.72
C ASN A 24 -0.04 5.68 23.22
N THR A 25 0.80 6.29 22.37
CA THR A 25 0.67 6.23 20.91
C THR A 25 1.72 5.27 20.35
N ILE A 26 1.27 4.19 19.74
CA ILE A 26 2.12 3.07 19.35
C ILE A 26 1.91 2.75 17.87
N ASN A 27 2.93 2.97 17.06
CA ASN A 27 2.92 2.80 15.61
C ASN A 27 3.90 1.73 15.10
N SER A 28 4.73 1.18 15.99
CA SER A 28 5.76 0.18 15.68
C SER A 28 5.31 -1.26 15.89
N ALA A 29 4.23 -1.47 16.65
CA ALA A 29 3.75 -2.80 17.02
C ALA A 29 3.18 -3.59 15.83
N LEU A 30 2.51 -2.89 14.91
CA LEU A 30 1.93 -3.48 13.71
C LEU A 30 2.10 -2.50 12.54
N LYS A 31 2.74 -2.94 11.46
CA LYS A 31 3.01 -2.09 10.30
C LYS A 31 1.70 -1.55 9.71
N GLY A 32 1.61 -0.23 9.56
CA GLY A 32 0.43 0.44 9.00
C GLY A 32 -0.72 0.66 9.97
N VAL A 33 -0.55 0.34 11.26
CA VAL A 33 -1.56 0.55 12.31
C VAL A 33 -0.96 1.38 13.45
N THR A 34 -1.71 2.39 13.89
CA THR A 34 -1.38 3.20 15.06
C THR A 34 -2.41 2.94 16.16
N PHE A 35 -1.95 2.47 17.30
CA PHE A 35 -2.76 2.31 18.50
C PHE A 35 -2.67 3.56 19.37
N ASN A 36 -3.82 4.07 19.79
CA ASN A 36 -3.93 5.14 20.80
C ASN A 36 -4.57 4.56 22.05
N LEU A 37 -3.78 4.35 23.09
CA LEU A 37 -4.19 3.73 24.33
C LEU A 37 -4.83 4.77 25.25
N GLN A 38 -6.13 4.60 25.50
CA GLN A 38 -6.90 5.54 26.33
C GLN A 38 -7.04 5.06 27.77
N GLN A 39 -7.28 3.77 27.98
CA GLN A 39 -7.50 3.19 29.29
C GLN A 39 -7.11 1.71 29.33
N ALA A 40 -6.57 1.25 30.46
CA ALA A 40 -6.26 -0.15 30.68
C ALA A 40 -7.53 -1.01 30.81
N GLN A 41 -7.60 -2.11 30.07
CA GLN A 41 -8.68 -3.11 30.14
C GLN A 41 -8.11 -4.49 30.52
N VAL A 42 -7.62 -4.61 31.76
CA VAL A 42 -7.00 -5.84 32.26
C VAL A 42 -8.00 -7.00 32.22
N GLY A 43 -7.58 -8.14 31.66
CA GLY A 43 -8.39 -9.36 31.58
C GLY A 43 -9.51 -9.34 30.53
N LYS A 44 -9.61 -8.27 29.72
CA LYS A 44 -10.55 -8.19 28.59
C LYS A 44 -9.79 -8.24 27.28
N THR A 45 -10.33 -8.98 26.33
CA THR A 45 -9.82 -8.99 24.96
C THR A 45 -10.61 -8.00 24.11
N VAL A 46 -9.92 -7.04 23.49
CA VAL A 46 -10.51 -6.12 22.52
C VAL A 46 -10.22 -6.66 21.12
N THR A 47 -11.26 -6.94 20.34
CA THR A 47 -11.10 -7.38 18.94
C THR A 47 -11.03 -6.16 18.05
N ILE A 48 -9.95 -6.03 17.28
CA ILE A 48 -9.79 -4.97 16.28
C ILE A 48 -9.85 -5.63 14.91
N ASN A 49 -10.85 -5.26 14.12
CA ASN A 49 -10.98 -5.69 12.74
C ASN A 49 -10.40 -4.62 11.82
N VAL A 50 -9.36 -4.98 11.07
CA VAL A 50 -8.80 -4.13 10.03
C VAL A 50 -9.42 -4.57 8.71
N ASN A 51 -10.42 -3.82 8.26
CA ASN A 51 -11.10 -4.06 7.00
C ASN A 51 -10.62 -3.07 5.94
N ARG A 52 -10.63 -3.50 4.68
CA ARG A 52 -10.40 -2.60 3.54
C ARG A 52 -11.59 -1.64 3.42
N GLN A 53 -11.32 -0.34 3.26
CA GLN A 53 -12.35 0.66 2.97
C GLN A 53 -12.54 0.77 1.45
N SER A 54 -13.60 0.14 0.92
CA SER A 54 -13.99 0.19 -0.50
C SER A 54 -14.78 1.44 -0.89
N GLU A 55 -15.43 2.10 0.09
CA GLU A 55 -16.34 3.22 -0.15
C GLU A 55 -15.63 4.50 -0.64
N GLU A 56 -14.45 4.79 -0.12
CA GLU A 56 -13.65 5.95 -0.54
C GLU A 56 -13.24 5.82 -2.01
N LEU A 57 -12.85 4.62 -2.44
CA LEU A 57 -12.50 4.35 -3.83
C LEU A 57 -13.71 4.53 -4.76
N THR A 58 -14.87 4.00 -4.38
CA THR A 58 -16.13 4.18 -5.14
C THR A 58 -16.49 5.66 -5.27
N THR A 59 -16.34 6.44 -4.20
CA THR A 59 -16.60 7.88 -4.20
C THR A 59 -15.64 8.63 -5.12
N ALA A 60 -14.35 8.30 -5.07
CA ALA A 60 -13.33 8.89 -5.93
C ALA A 60 -13.60 8.60 -7.42
N ILE A 61 -13.98 7.36 -7.76
CA ILE A 61 -14.34 6.98 -9.13
C ILE A 61 -15.61 7.69 -9.61
N ASN A 62 -16.63 7.81 -8.76
CA ASN A 62 -17.84 8.54 -9.12
C ASN A 62 -17.52 10.02 -9.42
N SER A 63 -16.72 10.67 -8.57
CA SER A 63 -16.26 12.05 -8.78
C SER A 63 -15.46 12.20 -10.08
N PHE A 64 -14.58 11.24 -10.39
CA PHE A 64 -13.85 11.22 -11.66
C PHE A 64 -14.81 11.16 -12.87
N VAL A 65 -15.80 10.27 -12.83
CA VAL A 65 -16.80 10.11 -13.90
C VAL A 65 -17.63 11.38 -14.06
N GLU A 66 -18.05 12.01 -12.96
CA GLU A 66 -18.76 13.29 -13.00
C GLU A 66 -17.93 14.41 -13.63
N LYS A 67 -16.65 14.55 -13.24
CA LYS A 67 -15.75 15.57 -13.80
C LYS A 67 -15.47 15.35 -15.28
N TYR A 68 -15.27 14.11 -15.70
CA TYR A 68 -15.12 13.77 -17.12
C TYR A 68 -16.40 14.09 -17.91
N ASN A 69 -17.57 13.74 -17.37
CA ASN A 69 -18.85 14.03 -18.03
C ASN A 69 -19.11 15.54 -18.14
N ALA A 70 -18.74 16.31 -17.12
CA ALA A 70 -18.78 17.77 -17.17
C ALA A 70 -17.84 18.33 -18.26
N LEU A 71 -16.64 17.78 -18.40
CA LEU A 71 -15.72 18.13 -19.50
C LEU A 71 -16.34 17.83 -20.87
N VAL A 72 -16.88 16.62 -21.07
CA VAL A 72 -17.54 16.22 -22.33
C VAL A 72 -18.70 17.17 -22.66
N ALA A 73 -19.51 17.53 -21.67
CA ALA A 73 -20.61 18.47 -21.86
C ALA A 73 -20.14 19.86 -22.27
N ASN A 74 -19.11 20.40 -21.60
CA ASN A 74 -18.53 21.71 -21.92
C ASN A 74 -17.87 21.77 -23.30
N VAL A 75 -17.16 20.70 -23.68
CA VAL A 75 -16.57 20.60 -25.02
C VAL A 75 -17.70 20.53 -26.05
N LYS A 76 -18.71 19.69 -25.84
CA LYS A 76 -19.84 19.55 -26.76
C LYS A 76 -20.59 20.87 -26.94
N SER A 77 -20.86 21.63 -25.87
CA SER A 77 -21.50 22.94 -25.99
C SER A 77 -20.64 23.95 -26.75
N SER A 78 -19.32 23.87 -26.62
CA SER A 78 -18.39 24.77 -27.30
C SER A 78 -18.10 24.39 -28.75
N THR A 79 -18.25 23.11 -29.14
CA THR A 79 -17.88 22.63 -30.48
C THR A 79 -19.07 22.22 -31.35
N SER A 80 -20.29 22.14 -30.81
CA SER A 80 -21.47 21.71 -31.55
C SER A 80 -22.17 22.86 -32.26
N TYR A 81 -22.99 22.51 -33.25
CA TYR A 81 -23.91 23.40 -33.92
C TYR A 81 -25.34 23.06 -33.47
N ASP A 82 -26.07 24.06 -33.00
CA ASP A 82 -27.50 23.90 -32.73
C ASP A 82 -28.30 24.27 -33.98
N ALA A 83 -28.89 23.27 -34.62
CA ALA A 83 -29.70 23.45 -35.81
C ALA A 83 -31.01 24.23 -35.55
N THR A 84 -31.47 24.28 -34.30
CA THR A 84 -32.71 24.97 -33.89
C THR A 84 -32.47 26.47 -33.78
N THR A 85 -31.42 26.85 -33.05
CA THR A 85 -31.04 28.26 -32.86
C THR A 85 -30.13 28.78 -33.97
N LYS A 86 -29.66 27.90 -34.86
CA LYS A 86 -28.69 28.14 -35.93
C LYS A 86 -27.37 28.74 -35.41
N THR A 87 -27.03 28.45 -34.16
CA THR A 87 -25.81 28.96 -33.52
C THR A 87 -24.73 27.90 -33.51
N ALA A 88 -23.51 28.33 -33.84
CA ALA A 88 -22.31 27.53 -33.69
C ALA A 88 -21.67 27.82 -32.32
N GLY A 89 -21.21 26.77 -31.65
CA GLY A 89 -20.31 26.93 -30.50
C GLY A 89 -19.01 27.63 -30.92
N ILE A 90 -18.41 28.37 -29.99
CA ILE A 90 -17.23 29.22 -30.24
C ILE A 90 -16.01 28.45 -30.77
N LEU A 91 -15.91 27.15 -30.50
CA LEU A 91 -14.83 26.26 -30.93
C LEU A 91 -15.29 25.26 -32.00
N MET A 92 -16.40 25.53 -32.69
CA MET A 92 -16.86 24.67 -33.78
C MET A 92 -15.81 24.59 -34.88
N GLY A 93 -15.44 23.36 -35.26
CA GLY A 93 -14.41 23.10 -36.28
C GLY A 93 -12.97 23.15 -35.75
N GLU A 94 -12.76 23.43 -34.46
CA GLU A 94 -11.42 23.52 -33.91
C GLU A 94 -10.79 22.14 -33.71
N SER A 95 -9.75 21.86 -34.49
CA SER A 95 -9.11 20.55 -34.57
C SER A 95 -8.38 20.15 -33.27
N VAL A 96 -7.81 21.13 -32.56
CA VAL A 96 -7.05 20.91 -31.32
C VAL A 96 -7.94 20.32 -30.22
N VAL A 97 -9.16 20.84 -30.07
CA VAL A 97 -10.13 20.36 -29.08
C VAL A 97 -10.56 18.93 -29.39
N GLN A 98 -10.81 18.64 -30.67
CA GLN A 98 -11.18 17.29 -31.11
C GLN A 98 -10.05 16.29 -30.89
N SER A 99 -8.80 16.66 -31.25
CA SER A 99 -7.64 15.79 -31.03
C SER A 99 -7.39 15.52 -29.54
N GLY A 100 -7.57 16.53 -28.68
CA GLY A 100 -7.42 16.38 -27.23
C GLY A 100 -8.45 15.40 -26.65
N MET A 101 -9.71 15.51 -27.05
CA MET A 101 -10.76 14.58 -26.60
C MET A 101 -10.52 13.14 -27.10
N VAL A 102 -10.03 12.97 -28.32
CA VAL A 102 -9.65 11.65 -28.86
C VAL A 102 -8.50 11.05 -28.05
N GLN A 103 -7.49 11.85 -27.71
CA GLN A 103 -6.35 11.39 -26.91
C GLN A 103 -6.78 10.96 -25.50
N ILE A 104 -7.63 11.75 -24.82
CA ILE A 104 -8.16 11.39 -23.51
C ILE A 104 -8.97 10.08 -23.60
N ARG A 105 -9.84 9.93 -24.60
CA ARG A 105 -10.61 8.70 -24.80
C ARG A 105 -9.71 7.50 -25.04
N SER A 106 -8.65 7.65 -25.83
CA SER A 106 -7.67 6.59 -26.08
C SER A 106 -7.02 6.11 -24.79
N MET A 107 -6.68 7.02 -23.87
CA MET A 107 -6.12 6.65 -22.56
C MET A 107 -7.10 5.82 -21.71
N LEU A 108 -8.40 6.12 -21.78
CA LEU A 108 -9.45 5.39 -21.04
C LEU A 108 -9.76 4.01 -21.62
N THR A 109 -9.51 3.81 -22.92
CA THR A 109 -9.75 2.53 -23.61
C THR A 109 -8.54 1.61 -23.62
N ASN A 110 -7.37 2.08 -23.15
CA ASN A 110 -6.17 1.27 -23.13
C ASN A 110 -6.38 0.05 -22.21
N SER A 111 -6.16 -1.14 -22.77
CA SER A 111 -6.17 -2.38 -22.02
C SER A 111 -4.83 -2.55 -21.31
N LEU A 112 -4.88 -2.93 -20.04
CA LEU A 112 -3.73 -3.44 -19.33
C LEU A 112 -3.59 -4.94 -19.58
N ASN A 113 -2.37 -5.44 -19.63
CA ASN A 113 -2.12 -6.87 -19.59
C ASN A 113 -2.30 -7.33 -18.14
N SER A 114 -3.43 -7.97 -17.85
CA SER A 114 -3.74 -8.47 -16.52
C SER A 114 -4.06 -9.96 -16.55
N ALA A 115 -3.49 -10.69 -15.59
CA ALA A 115 -3.71 -12.14 -15.45
C ALA A 115 -5.08 -12.48 -14.85
N SER A 116 -5.78 -11.51 -14.26
CA SER A 116 -7.04 -11.71 -13.52
C SER A 116 -8.31 -11.60 -14.38
N GLY A 117 -8.17 -11.30 -15.67
CA GLY A 117 -9.30 -11.00 -16.56
C GLY A 117 -9.86 -9.58 -16.42
N ILE A 118 -9.45 -8.81 -15.41
CA ILE A 118 -9.72 -7.37 -15.29
C ILE A 118 -8.61 -6.63 -16.02
N SER A 119 -8.89 -6.17 -17.24
CA SER A 119 -7.89 -5.55 -18.12
C SER A 119 -8.29 -4.14 -18.56
N THR A 120 -9.58 -3.80 -18.48
CA THR A 120 -10.13 -2.52 -18.95
C THR A 120 -11.02 -1.87 -17.89
N LEU A 121 -11.26 -0.57 -18.04
CA LEU A 121 -12.24 0.17 -17.23
C LEU A 121 -13.67 -0.41 -17.35
N SER A 122 -14.00 -1.01 -18.49
CA SER A 122 -15.31 -1.63 -18.72
C SER A 122 -15.51 -2.92 -17.94
N ASP A 123 -14.43 -3.65 -17.63
CA ASP A 123 -14.48 -4.86 -16.79
C ASP A 123 -14.90 -4.53 -15.36
N VAL A 124 -14.56 -3.32 -14.89
CA VAL A 124 -14.91 -2.82 -13.55
C VAL A 124 -16.17 -1.95 -13.52
N GLY A 125 -16.90 -1.84 -14.63
CA GLY A 125 -18.18 -1.11 -14.66
C GLY A 125 -18.09 0.36 -15.03
N ILE A 126 -16.98 0.81 -15.62
CA ILE A 126 -16.86 2.14 -16.22
C ILE A 126 -16.88 1.98 -17.74
N SER A 127 -17.96 2.41 -18.38
CA SER A 127 -18.20 2.23 -19.81
C SER A 127 -18.33 3.57 -20.53
N ILE A 128 -17.83 3.63 -21.77
CA ILE A 128 -17.98 4.82 -22.63
C ILE A 128 -19.30 4.70 -23.41
N GLN A 129 -20.10 5.75 -23.37
CA GLN A 129 -21.37 5.85 -24.08
C GLN A 129 -21.17 6.38 -25.51
N LYS A 130 -22.21 6.30 -26.35
CA LYS A 130 -22.15 6.73 -27.76
C LYS A 130 -21.83 8.22 -27.93
N ASP A 131 -22.22 9.04 -26.96
CA ASP A 131 -21.90 10.47 -26.93
C ASP A 131 -20.48 10.75 -26.38
N GLY A 132 -19.77 9.70 -25.96
CA GLY A 132 -18.44 9.72 -25.39
C GLY A 132 -18.37 10.13 -23.91
N SER A 133 -19.51 10.23 -23.23
CA SER A 133 -19.57 10.31 -21.76
C SER A 133 -19.27 8.96 -21.12
N LEU A 134 -18.91 8.96 -19.84
CA LEU A 134 -18.73 7.75 -19.04
C LEU A 134 -20.01 7.41 -18.27
N LYS A 135 -20.34 6.13 -18.23
CA LYS A 135 -21.34 5.54 -17.35
C LYS A 135 -20.65 4.68 -16.30
N PHE A 136 -20.97 4.94 -15.03
CA PHE A 136 -20.49 4.18 -13.89
C PHE A 136 -21.57 3.22 -13.37
N ASP A 137 -21.21 1.95 -13.26
CA ASP A 137 -22.00 0.91 -12.62
C ASP A 137 -21.35 0.56 -11.27
N ALA A 138 -21.87 1.17 -10.20
CA ALA A 138 -21.34 1.03 -8.85
C ALA A 138 -21.42 -0.42 -8.34
N ASP A 139 -22.44 -1.17 -8.73
CA ASP A 139 -22.60 -2.57 -8.31
C ASP A 139 -21.57 -3.48 -8.97
N LYS A 140 -21.31 -3.29 -10.27
CA LYS A 140 -20.26 -4.01 -10.98
C LYS A 140 -18.88 -3.64 -10.44
N PHE A 141 -18.66 -2.36 -10.10
CA PHE A 141 -17.42 -1.91 -9.49
C PHE A 141 -17.19 -2.52 -8.11
N ALA A 142 -18.22 -2.54 -7.25
CA ALA A 142 -18.13 -3.17 -5.93
C ALA A 142 -17.82 -4.67 -6.02
N LYS A 143 -18.41 -5.39 -6.99
CA LYS A 143 -18.10 -6.80 -7.25
C LYS A 143 -16.65 -6.99 -7.72
N ALA A 144 -16.17 -6.15 -8.62
CA ALA A 144 -14.80 -6.21 -9.10
C ALA A 144 -13.79 -5.96 -7.97
N GLN A 145 -14.04 -4.98 -7.10
CA GLN A 145 -13.19 -4.71 -5.93
C GLN A 145 -13.11 -5.90 -4.97
N ASN A 146 -14.24 -6.56 -4.70
CA ASN A 146 -14.28 -7.73 -3.83
C ASN A 146 -13.59 -8.96 -4.45
N THR A 147 -13.50 -9.01 -5.78
CA THR A 147 -12.85 -10.12 -6.49
C THR A 147 -11.34 -9.94 -6.53
N ASP A 148 -10.86 -8.79 -7.00
CA ASP A 148 -9.42 -8.49 -7.11
C ASP A 148 -9.19 -6.97 -7.09
N ILE A 149 -9.09 -6.39 -5.89
CA ILE A 149 -8.84 -4.96 -5.72
C ILE A 149 -7.48 -4.51 -6.29
N ASP A 150 -6.49 -5.41 -6.36
CA ASP A 150 -5.15 -5.06 -6.84
C ASP A 150 -5.21 -4.85 -8.35
N SER A 151 -5.96 -5.68 -9.06
CA SER A 151 -6.26 -5.48 -10.48
C SER A 151 -7.10 -4.24 -10.74
N VAL A 152 -8.10 -3.95 -9.89
CA VAL A 152 -8.87 -2.70 -9.99
C VAL A 152 -7.95 -1.49 -9.78
N THR A 153 -7.07 -1.53 -8.77
CA THR A 153 -6.13 -0.44 -8.47
C THR A 153 -5.13 -0.23 -9.59
N ALA A 154 -4.66 -1.30 -10.24
CA ALA A 154 -3.75 -1.23 -11.38
C ALA A 154 -4.35 -0.47 -12.58
N LEU A 155 -5.68 -0.42 -12.73
CA LEU A 155 -6.33 0.37 -13.79
C LEU A 155 -6.21 1.88 -13.58
N PHE A 156 -6.09 2.33 -12.34
CA PHE A 156 -6.07 3.76 -11.98
C PHE A 156 -4.70 4.25 -11.51
N SER A 157 -3.79 3.34 -11.18
CA SER A 157 -2.48 3.63 -10.61
C SER A 157 -1.41 2.71 -11.16
N VAL A 158 -0.17 3.18 -11.16
CA VAL A 158 0.99 2.35 -11.52
C VAL A 158 1.21 1.32 -10.40
N LEU A 159 0.97 0.06 -10.72
CA LEU A 159 1.14 -1.07 -9.81
C LEU A 159 2.14 -2.07 -10.40
N GLY A 160 3.15 -2.48 -9.61
CA GLY A 160 3.99 -3.62 -9.94
C GLY A 160 3.44 -4.89 -9.30
N ARG A 161 3.13 -5.90 -10.11
CA ARG A 161 2.81 -7.25 -9.63
C ARG A 161 4.07 -8.11 -9.69
N THR A 162 4.38 -8.79 -8.60
CA THR A 162 5.49 -9.73 -8.53
C THR A 162 4.95 -11.16 -8.68
N SER A 163 5.66 -12.00 -9.42
CA SER A 163 5.31 -13.42 -9.56
C SER A 163 5.75 -14.28 -8.37
N ASP A 164 6.61 -13.73 -7.51
CA ASP A 164 7.18 -14.40 -6.34
C ASP A 164 6.82 -13.61 -5.06
N SER A 165 6.29 -14.30 -4.05
CA SER A 165 5.83 -13.70 -2.79
C SER A 165 6.95 -13.09 -1.93
N LYS A 166 8.21 -13.43 -2.22
CA LYS A 166 9.40 -12.85 -1.57
C LYS A 166 9.91 -11.60 -2.27
N VAL A 167 9.40 -11.28 -3.45
CA VAL A 167 9.76 -10.06 -4.18
C VAL A 167 8.68 -9.02 -3.94
N GLN A 168 9.10 -7.84 -3.51
CA GLN A 168 8.21 -6.71 -3.28
C GLN A 168 8.47 -5.62 -4.33
N TYR A 169 7.39 -5.13 -4.94
CA TYR A 169 7.45 -3.89 -5.73
C TYR A 169 7.61 -2.69 -4.79
N ILE A 170 8.65 -1.88 -5.01
CA ILE A 170 8.98 -0.72 -4.16
C ILE A 170 8.46 0.57 -4.79
N SER A 171 8.77 0.84 -6.06
CA SER A 171 8.39 2.08 -6.74
C SER A 171 8.55 2.00 -8.25
N SER A 172 7.96 2.98 -8.95
CA SER A 172 8.15 3.28 -10.37
C SER A 172 8.59 4.73 -10.54
N SER A 173 9.31 5.01 -11.63
CA SER A 173 9.57 6.37 -12.11
C SER A 173 8.67 6.71 -13.31
N LYS A 174 8.73 7.96 -13.80
CA LYS A 174 8.05 8.38 -15.04
C LYS A 174 8.56 7.66 -16.29
N GLU A 175 9.72 7.02 -16.20
CA GLU A 175 10.35 6.26 -17.29
C GLU A 175 9.95 4.78 -17.25
N THR A 176 9.31 4.33 -16.17
CA THR A 176 8.85 2.95 -16.06
C THR A 176 7.72 2.71 -17.07
N MET A 177 8.00 1.88 -18.06
CA MET A 177 7.03 1.47 -19.06
C MET A 177 6.15 0.34 -18.53
N ALA A 178 4.90 0.27 -19.00
CA ALA A 178 4.07 -0.88 -18.72
C ALA A 178 4.68 -2.14 -19.38
N GLY A 179 4.88 -3.20 -18.62
CA GLY A 179 5.46 -4.45 -19.14
C GLY A 179 5.86 -5.43 -18.05
N SER A 180 6.31 -6.61 -18.47
CA SER A 180 6.88 -7.62 -17.58
C SER A 180 8.39 -7.43 -17.50
N TYR A 181 8.90 -7.26 -16.29
CA TYR A 181 10.33 -7.13 -16.02
C TYR A 181 10.86 -8.43 -15.40
N ALA A 182 11.88 -9.02 -16.02
CA ALA A 182 12.54 -10.20 -15.47
C ALA A 182 13.43 -9.79 -14.28
N VAL A 183 13.18 -10.38 -13.11
CA VAL A 183 14.05 -10.23 -11.93
C VAL A 183 15.09 -11.35 -11.96
N ASN A 184 16.35 -11.00 -12.21
CA ASN A 184 17.47 -11.94 -12.14
C ASN A 184 18.16 -11.83 -10.77
N ILE A 185 18.02 -12.86 -9.94
CA ILE A 185 18.73 -12.97 -8.65
C ILE A 185 20.03 -13.72 -8.91
N THR A 186 21.15 -13.01 -8.96
CA THR A 186 22.48 -13.63 -9.23
C THR A 186 23.14 -14.24 -7.99
N GLN A 187 22.64 -13.94 -6.78
CA GLN A 187 23.07 -14.56 -5.52
C GLN A 187 21.96 -14.47 -4.47
N ALA A 188 21.57 -15.59 -3.86
CA ALA A 188 20.58 -15.58 -2.78
C ALA A 188 21.18 -14.99 -1.49
N ALA A 189 20.39 -14.22 -0.73
CA ALA A 189 20.81 -13.72 0.57
C ALA A 189 21.03 -14.89 1.54
N THR A 190 22.27 -15.11 1.99
CA THR A 190 22.58 -16.05 3.06
C THR A 190 22.10 -15.45 4.38
N GLN A 191 21.12 -16.09 5.03
CA GLN A 191 20.72 -15.71 6.38
C GLN A 191 21.90 -15.92 7.34
N ALA A 192 22.06 -15.02 8.31
CA ALA A 192 23.04 -15.22 9.39
C ALA A 192 22.63 -16.44 10.23
N SER A 193 23.48 -17.47 10.31
CA SER A 193 23.30 -18.56 11.27
C SER A 193 23.92 -18.18 12.61
N LEU A 194 23.20 -18.45 13.70
CA LEU A 194 23.73 -18.37 15.05
C LEU A 194 24.41 -19.72 15.37
N GLU A 195 25.69 -19.84 15.05
CA GLU A 195 26.51 -20.99 15.48
C GLU A 195 26.88 -20.80 16.96
N THR A 196 26.00 -21.23 17.87
CA THR A 196 26.31 -21.29 19.30
C THR A 196 26.62 -22.73 19.70
N SER A 197 27.72 -22.94 20.42
CA SER A 197 27.90 -24.17 21.20
C SER A 197 26.95 -24.09 22.40
N ALA A 198 26.24 -25.18 22.73
CA ALA A 198 25.25 -25.17 23.81
C ALA A 198 25.85 -24.63 25.12
N LEU A 199 25.35 -23.48 25.58
CA LEU A 199 25.66 -22.95 26.91
C LEU A 199 24.78 -23.69 27.92
N SER A 200 25.41 -24.46 28.81
CA SER A 200 24.71 -25.13 29.90
C SER A 200 24.35 -24.12 31.00
N PHE A 201 23.11 -24.15 31.47
CA PHE A 201 22.65 -23.34 32.59
C PHE A 201 22.46 -24.19 33.86
N PRO A 202 22.78 -23.66 35.06
CA PRO A 202 23.21 -22.30 35.34
C PRO A 202 24.66 -22.03 34.90
N LEU A 203 24.88 -20.89 34.23
CA LEU A 203 26.20 -20.42 33.82
C LEU A 203 26.80 -19.56 34.93
N THR A 204 27.92 -19.98 35.50
CA THR A 204 28.74 -19.16 36.40
C THR A 204 29.85 -18.52 35.58
N VAL A 205 29.90 -17.19 35.55
CA VAL A 205 30.99 -16.45 34.90
C VAL A 205 32.19 -16.43 35.85
N ASP A 206 33.28 -17.08 35.46
CA ASP A 206 34.54 -17.19 36.20
C ASP A 206 35.74 -16.71 35.34
N GLY A 207 36.97 -16.89 35.82
CA GLY A 207 38.19 -16.46 35.13
C GLY A 207 38.47 -17.18 33.80
N THR A 208 37.74 -18.25 33.49
CA THR A 208 37.95 -19.08 32.29
C THR A 208 36.95 -18.77 31.16
N ASN A 209 35.82 -18.12 31.47
CA ASN A 209 34.74 -17.86 30.51
C ASN A 209 34.23 -16.40 30.51
N ASN A 210 35.04 -15.45 31.01
CA ASN A 210 34.69 -14.03 31.13
C ASN A 210 34.85 -13.19 29.84
N SER A 211 34.84 -13.82 28.66
CA SER A 211 35.09 -13.14 27.38
C SER A 211 34.01 -13.50 26.36
N LEU A 212 33.29 -12.49 25.87
CA LEU A 212 32.30 -12.62 24.80
C LEU A 212 32.78 -11.87 23.55
N VAL A 213 32.79 -12.57 22.41
CA VAL A 213 33.10 -11.99 21.09
C VAL A 213 31.93 -12.27 20.16
N VAL A 214 31.39 -11.23 19.54
CA VAL A 214 30.34 -11.32 18.54
C VAL A 214 30.98 -11.21 17.15
N LYS A 215 30.65 -12.11 16.23
CA LYS A 215 31.14 -12.04 14.85
C LYS A 215 29.98 -11.75 13.91
N VAL A 216 30.05 -10.65 13.16
CA VAL A 216 29.07 -10.27 12.14
C VAL A 216 29.81 -10.14 10.82
N ASN A 217 29.40 -10.91 9.80
CA ASN A 217 29.96 -10.83 8.45
C ASN A 217 31.50 -10.98 8.39
N GLY A 218 32.08 -11.87 9.19
CA GLY A 218 33.54 -12.04 9.22
C GLY A 218 34.26 -11.10 10.20
N LEU A 219 33.66 -9.95 10.52
CA LEU A 219 34.22 -8.95 11.42
C LEU A 219 33.89 -9.30 12.87
N LYS A 220 34.92 -9.38 13.70
CA LYS A 220 34.78 -9.64 15.14
C LYS A 220 34.56 -8.32 15.88
N SER A 221 33.65 -8.31 16.85
CA SER A 221 33.57 -7.27 17.85
C SER A 221 34.87 -7.23 18.66
N GLY A 222 35.11 -6.12 19.36
CA GLY A 222 36.04 -6.13 20.48
C GLY A 222 35.61 -7.18 21.53
N THR A 223 36.56 -7.60 22.36
CA THR A 223 36.28 -8.48 23.49
C THR A 223 35.41 -7.76 24.52
N ILE A 224 34.23 -8.29 24.80
CA ILE A 224 33.38 -7.85 25.90
C ILE A 224 33.77 -8.68 27.12
N ALA A 225 34.41 -8.02 28.10
CA ALA A 225 34.73 -8.65 29.38
C ALA A 225 33.45 -8.77 30.23
N LEU A 226 33.12 -9.99 30.63
CA LEU A 226 31.98 -10.28 31.49
C LEU A 226 32.42 -10.20 32.96
N THR A 227 31.65 -9.51 33.79
CA THR A 227 31.94 -9.40 35.23
C THR A 227 31.70 -10.75 35.91
N GLN A 228 32.71 -11.24 36.64
CA GLN A 228 32.59 -12.46 37.42
C GLN A 228 31.54 -12.30 38.52
N LYS A 229 30.71 -13.32 38.72
CA LYS A 229 29.80 -13.36 39.85
C LYS A 229 30.58 -13.92 41.06
N ASN A 230 31.14 -13.04 41.87
CA ASN A 230 31.63 -13.45 43.19
C ASN A 230 30.42 -13.85 44.05
N LEU A 231 30.42 -15.09 44.53
CA LEU A 231 29.51 -15.55 45.58
C LEU A 231 29.90 -14.92 46.92
#